data_AF-A0AA43D399-F1
#
_entry.id   AF-A0AA43D399-F1
#
_cell.length_a   1.000
_cell.length_b   1.000
_cell.length_c   1.000
_cell.angle_alpha   90.00
_cell.angle_beta   90.00
_cell.angle_gamma   90.00
#
_symmetry.space_group_name_H-M   'P 1'
#
loop_
_entity.id
_entity.type
_entity.pdbx_description
1 polymer ?
#
loop_
_entity_poly.entity_id
_entity_poly.type
_entity_poly.pdbx_seq_one_letter_code
_entity_poly.pdbx_strand_id
1 'polypeptide(L)'
;MRNISMEAAHGHYIAVWDDDDWHAPTRLDEQIKAIHSTGRQGCVLSLVTLYDELTGSAFLSARRLWEASLLAERTAVPAYPDLRRGSDTPVIASMAAESKLVGLDRPDLYVYFYHGENVWNRAHWEQNLLPHASPLTEPDTERIRSLFRSMN
;
A
#
# COMPACT_ATOMS: atom_id res chain seq x y z
N MET A 1 -12.55 -6.44 10.20
CA MET A 1 -11.94 -7.58 9.49
C MET A 1 -10.47 -7.81 9.87
N ARG A 2 -9.62 -6.77 9.90
CA ARG A 2 -8.16 -6.92 10.15
C ARG A 2 -7.79 -7.79 11.36
N ASN A 3 -8.36 -7.55 12.55
CA ASN A 3 -8.06 -8.36 13.74
C ASN A 3 -8.49 -9.84 13.61
N ILE A 4 -9.65 -10.10 13.00
CA ILE A 4 -10.12 -11.48 12.76
C ILE A 4 -9.16 -12.20 11.80
N SER A 5 -8.71 -11.54 10.74
CA SER A 5 -7.71 -12.09 9.82
C SER A 5 -6.37 -12.35 10.50
N MET A 6 -5.95 -11.46 11.42
CA MET A 6 -4.72 -11.62 12.21
C MET A 6 -4.80 -12.82 13.17
N GLU A 7 -5.94 -13.04 13.82
CA GLU A 7 -6.16 -14.19 14.71
C GLU A 7 -6.15 -15.52 13.96
N ALA A 8 -6.69 -15.55 12.73
CA ALA A 8 -6.70 -16.73 11.87
C ALA A 8 -5.35 -17.02 11.20
N ALA A 9 -4.43 -16.04 11.16
CA ALA A 9 -3.15 -16.19 10.48
C ALA A 9 -2.14 -16.99 11.31
N HIS A 10 -1.51 -18.00 10.68
CA HIS A 10 -0.47 -18.83 11.30
C HIS A 10 0.94 -18.57 10.74
N GLY A 11 1.07 -17.73 9.72
CA GLY A 11 2.35 -17.35 9.13
C GLY A 11 3.26 -16.59 10.09
N HIS A 12 4.57 -16.62 9.82
CA HIS A 12 5.55 -15.79 10.52
C HIS A 12 5.39 -14.31 10.14
N TYR A 13 5.10 -14.05 8.87
CA TYR A 13 4.79 -12.72 8.34
C TYR A 13 3.30 -12.57 8.04
N ILE A 14 2.80 -11.34 8.12
CA ILE A 14 1.48 -10.91 7.66
C ILE A 14 1.65 -9.80 6.63
N ALA A 15 0.80 -9.84 5.60
CA ALA A 15 0.75 -8.81 4.56
C ALA A 15 -0.65 -8.21 4.51
N VAL A 16 -0.71 -6.89 4.32
CA VAL A 16 -1.92 -6.23 3.85
C VAL A 16 -2.02 -6.41 2.34
N TRP A 17 -3.19 -6.86 1.91
CA TRP A 17 -3.48 -7.24 0.54
C TRP A 17 -4.92 -6.83 0.21
N ASP A 18 -5.07 -5.61 -0.29
CA ASP A 18 -6.37 -5.10 -0.76
C ASP A 18 -6.67 -5.77 -2.12
N ASP A 19 -7.89 -6.30 -2.27
CA ASP A 19 -8.31 -7.16 -3.38
C ASP A 19 -8.76 -6.37 -4.62
N ASP A 20 -8.96 -5.06 -4.46
CA ASP A 20 -9.26 -4.08 -5.50
C ASP A 20 -8.01 -3.39 -6.07
N ASP A 21 -6.81 -3.70 -5.56
CA ASP A 21 -5.53 -3.12 -5.99
C ASP A 21 -4.62 -4.14 -6.72
N TRP A 22 -3.67 -3.65 -7.51
CA TRP A 22 -2.66 -4.51 -8.14
C TRP A 22 -1.38 -4.58 -7.31
N HIS A 23 -0.84 -5.79 -7.21
CA HIS A 23 0.38 -6.10 -6.49
C HIS A 23 1.36 -6.81 -7.42
N ALA A 24 2.60 -6.32 -7.49
CA ALA A 24 3.60 -6.97 -8.33
C ALA A 24 3.89 -8.40 -7.82
N PRO A 25 4.14 -9.38 -8.72
CA PRO A 25 4.48 -10.75 -8.33
C PRO A 25 5.70 -10.86 -7.41
N THR A 26 6.60 -9.87 -7.45
CA THR A 26 7.83 -9.82 -6.63
C THR A 26 7.66 -9.01 -5.34
N ARG A 27 6.50 -8.38 -5.09
CA ARG A 27 6.30 -7.45 -3.96
C ARG A 27 6.76 -8.05 -2.63
N LEU A 28 6.28 -9.25 -2.29
CA LEU A 28 6.59 -9.89 -1.02
C LEU A 28 8.10 -10.22 -0.90
N ASP A 29 8.71 -10.73 -1.96
CA ASP A 29 10.15 -11.06 -1.99
C ASP A 29 11.02 -9.81 -1.75
N GLU A 30 10.72 -8.72 -2.44
CA GLU A 30 11.44 -7.45 -2.30
C GLU A 30 11.28 -6.84 -0.90
N GLN A 31 10.06 -6.90 -0.34
CA GLN A 31 9.81 -6.41 1.02
C GLN A 31 10.48 -7.29 2.08
N ILE A 32 10.50 -8.63 1.92
CA ILE A 32 11.24 -9.55 2.80
C ILE A 32 12.75 -9.26 2.75
N LYS A 33 13.32 -9.04 1.56
CA LYS A 33 14.74 -8.64 1.41
C LYS A 33 15.02 -7.33 2.15
N ALA A 34 14.13 -6.36 2.08
CA ALA A 34 14.27 -5.09 2.81
C ALA A 34 14.24 -5.30 4.33
N ILE A 35 13.33 -6.13 4.85
CA ILE A 35 13.25 -6.50 6.27
C ILE A 35 14.57 -7.12 6.73
N HIS A 36 15.07 -8.15 6.04
CA HIS A 36 16.30 -8.84 6.42
C HIS A 36 17.54 -7.95 6.33
N SER A 37 17.68 -7.17 5.26
CA SER A 37 18.87 -6.31 5.06
C SER A 37 18.96 -5.17 6.07
N THR A 38 17.82 -4.72 6.60
CA THR A 38 17.77 -3.62 7.58
C THR A 38 17.66 -4.10 9.03
N GLY A 39 17.38 -5.38 9.26
CA GLY A 39 17.10 -5.94 10.59
C GLY A 39 15.81 -5.39 11.21
N ARG A 40 14.92 -4.82 10.39
CA ARG A 40 13.62 -4.31 10.82
C ARG A 40 12.60 -5.44 10.86
N GLN A 41 11.45 -5.21 11.48
CA GLN A 41 10.41 -6.23 11.67
C GLN A 41 9.26 -6.09 10.67
N GLY A 42 9.23 -5.01 9.90
CA GLY A 42 8.26 -4.82 8.83
C GLY A 42 8.74 -3.86 7.76
N CYS A 43 8.07 -3.91 6.62
CA CYS A 43 8.30 -3.09 5.47
C CYS A 43 6.97 -2.52 4.97
N VAL A 44 7.02 -1.26 4.54
CA VAL A 44 5.97 -0.58 3.79
C VAL A 44 6.61 0.07 2.58
N LEU A 45 5.86 0.23 1.50
CA LEU A 45 6.29 1.04 0.37
C LEU A 45 6.25 2.52 0.77
N SER A 46 7.26 3.26 0.32
CA SER A 46 7.39 4.70 0.54
C SER A 46 6.76 5.53 -0.58
N LEU A 47 6.52 4.90 -1.72
CA LEU A 47 5.84 5.42 -2.89
C LEU A 47 4.97 4.30 -3.48
N VAL A 48 3.85 4.67 -4.09
CA VAL A 48 2.99 3.78 -4.87
C VAL A 48 2.59 4.47 -6.17
N THR A 49 2.18 3.68 -7.17
CA THR A 49 1.50 4.22 -8.34
C THR A 49 0.02 4.37 -8.02
N LEU A 50 -0.57 5.51 -8.37
CA LEU A 50 -2.00 5.77 -8.30
C LEU A 50 -2.57 5.72 -9.72
N TYR A 51 -3.71 5.06 -9.93
CA TYR A 51 -4.40 5.04 -11.21
C TYR A 51 -5.88 5.39 -11.04
N ASP A 52 -6.31 6.47 -11.70
CA ASP A 52 -7.71 6.87 -11.75
C ASP A 52 -8.38 6.17 -12.94
N GLU A 53 -9.17 5.14 -12.67
CA GLU A 53 -9.87 4.39 -13.72
C GLU A 53 -10.89 5.25 -14.47
N LEU A 54 -11.46 6.24 -13.79
CA LEU A 54 -12.51 7.08 -14.36
C LEU A 54 -11.96 8.06 -15.40
N THR A 55 -10.70 8.49 -15.22
CA THR A 55 -10.03 9.44 -16.13
C THR A 55 -8.94 8.78 -16.98
N GLY A 56 -8.53 7.56 -16.65
CA GLY A 56 -7.42 6.86 -17.29
C GLY A 56 -6.04 7.47 -17.01
N SER A 57 -5.92 8.28 -15.94
CA SER A 57 -4.69 9.00 -15.58
C SER A 57 -3.91 8.26 -14.51
N ALA A 58 -2.57 8.28 -14.59
CA ALA A 58 -1.69 7.66 -13.61
C ALA A 58 -0.76 8.70 -12.94
N PHE A 59 -0.44 8.47 -11.67
CA PHE A 59 0.39 9.36 -10.86
C PHE A 59 1.37 8.56 -10.00
N LEU A 60 2.55 9.13 -9.76
CA LEU A 60 3.42 8.73 -8.66
C LEU A 60 2.97 9.45 -7.39
N SER A 61 2.76 8.70 -6.32
CA SER A 61 2.30 9.26 -5.05
C SER A 61 3.32 10.20 -4.38
N ALA A 62 2.89 10.91 -3.35
CA ALA A 62 3.82 11.54 -2.41
C ALA A 62 4.55 10.48 -1.58
N ARG A 63 5.75 10.83 -1.10
CA ARG A 63 6.52 9.99 -0.16
C ARG A 63 5.84 9.94 1.20
N ARG A 64 5.42 8.75 1.62
CA ARG A 64 4.90 8.45 2.97
C ARG A 64 4.96 6.94 3.23
N LEU A 65 4.69 6.50 4.46
CA LEU A 65 4.54 5.07 4.76
C LEU A 65 3.13 4.62 4.33
N TRP A 66 3.02 3.95 3.18
CA TRP A 66 1.72 3.54 2.62
C TRP A 66 1.18 2.31 3.35
N GLU A 67 0.13 2.48 4.15
CA GLU A 67 -0.32 1.45 5.09
C GLU A 67 -0.91 0.21 4.39
N ALA A 68 -1.52 0.42 3.22
CA ALA A 68 -2.04 -0.64 2.34
C ALA A 68 -0.95 -1.61 1.85
N SER A 69 0.32 -1.21 1.97
CA SER A 69 1.47 -1.99 1.50
C SER A 69 2.23 -2.74 2.61
N LEU A 70 1.73 -2.77 3.85
CA LEU A 70 2.41 -3.41 4.98
C LEU A 70 2.72 -4.90 4.72
N LEU A 71 3.97 -5.28 4.99
CA LEU A 71 4.43 -6.65 5.23
C LEU A 71 5.24 -6.64 6.53
N ALA A 72 4.89 -7.46 7.51
CA ALA A 72 5.61 -7.46 8.79
C ALA A 72 5.57 -8.79 9.52
N GLU A 73 6.53 -9.01 10.42
CA GLU A 73 6.46 -10.09 11.40
C GLU A 73 5.13 -9.98 12.16
N ARG A 74 4.37 -11.08 12.20
CA ARG A 74 3.02 -11.10 12.80
C ARG A 74 3.03 -10.58 14.24
N THR A 75 4.06 -10.94 15.01
CA THR A 75 4.22 -10.56 16.42
C THR A 75 4.61 -9.10 16.64
N ALA A 76 5.08 -8.41 15.59
CA ALA A 76 5.46 -7.00 15.67
C ALA A 76 4.26 -6.06 15.41
N VAL A 77 3.16 -6.58 14.88
CA VAL A 77 1.99 -5.81 14.44
C VAL A 77 1.02 -5.69 15.63
N PRO A 78 0.76 -4.46 16.13
CA PRO A 78 -0.23 -4.26 17.19
C PRO A 78 -1.66 -4.55 16.69
N ALA A 79 -2.58 -4.75 17.64
CA ALA A 79 -3.99 -4.88 17.30
C ALA A 79 -4.50 -3.61 16.62
N TYR A 80 -5.33 -3.78 15.59
CA TYR A 80 -5.98 -2.68 14.91
C TYR A 80 -7.07 -2.06 15.81
N PRO A 81 -7.15 -0.74 15.93
CA PRO A 81 -8.22 -0.09 16.68
C PRO A 81 -9.57 -0.27 15.97
N ASP A 82 -10.66 -0.29 16.74
CA ASP A 82 -12.03 -0.40 16.22
C ASP A 82 -12.49 0.95 15.64
N LEU A 83 -12.01 1.24 14.42
CA LEU A 83 -12.34 2.45 13.66
C LEU A 83 -13.06 2.07 12.37
N ARG A 84 -14.06 2.88 11.98
CA ARG A 84 -14.79 2.67 10.72
C ARG A 84 -13.93 2.88 9.46
N ARG A 85 -12.92 3.75 9.52
CA ARG A 85 -11.97 4.06 8.44
C ARG A 85 -10.62 4.44 9.04
N GLY A 86 -9.54 4.16 8.32
CA GLY A 86 -8.18 4.54 8.73
C GLY A 86 -7.66 3.77 9.94
N SER A 87 -8.12 2.54 10.18
CA SER A 87 -7.60 1.68 11.24
C SER A 87 -6.13 1.33 11.07
N ASP A 88 -5.60 1.38 9.84
CA ASP A 88 -4.19 1.06 9.55
C ASP A 88 -3.22 2.18 9.95
N THR A 89 -3.66 3.44 9.91
CA THR A 89 -2.81 4.61 10.20
C THR A 89 -2.21 4.56 11.62
N PRO A 90 -2.98 4.29 12.70
CA PRO A 90 -2.40 4.14 14.05
C PRO A 90 -1.42 2.97 14.18
N VAL A 91 -1.65 1.88 13.44
CA VAL A 91 -0.77 0.69 13.46
C VAL A 91 0.59 1.04 12.84
N ILE A 92 0.59 1.66 11.66
CA ILE A 92 1.83 2.10 11.00
C ILE A 92 2.55 3.16 11.82
N ALA A 93 1.83 4.12 12.39
CA ALA A 93 2.41 5.14 13.26
C ALA A 93 3.11 4.53 14.49
N SER A 94 2.46 3.57 15.17
CA SER A 94 3.06 2.86 16.32
C SER A 94 4.32 2.11 15.92
N MET A 95 4.25 1.32 14.84
CA MET A 95 5.40 0.55 14.37
C MET A 95 6.56 1.45 13.92
N ALA A 96 6.27 2.58 13.27
CA ALA A 96 7.28 3.55 12.88
C ALA A 96 7.94 4.23 14.11
N ALA A 97 7.15 4.62 15.11
CA ALA A 97 7.66 5.22 16.36
C ALA A 97 8.61 4.28 17.11
N GLU A 98 8.35 2.98 17.04
CA GLU A 98 9.21 1.93 17.62
C GLU A 98 10.35 1.49 16.69
N SER A 99 10.58 2.19 15.57
CA SER A 99 11.61 1.83 14.59
C SER A 99 11.47 0.41 14.03
N LYS A 100 10.25 -0.12 13.93
CA LYS A 100 10.00 -1.47 13.40
C LYS A 100 9.92 -1.54 11.88
N LEU A 101 9.70 -0.41 11.21
CA LEU A 101 9.46 -0.35 9.77
C LEU A 101 10.68 0.12 8.97
N VAL A 102 10.88 -0.48 7.80
CA VAL A 102 11.64 0.10 6.69
C VAL A 102 10.68 0.59 5.61
N GLY A 103 10.91 1.80 5.10
CA GLY A 103 10.23 2.33 3.91
C GLY A 103 10.99 1.92 2.65
N LEU A 104 10.37 1.16 1.76
CA LEU A 104 10.96 0.70 0.49
C LEU A 104 10.54 1.63 -0.66
N ASP A 105 11.49 2.17 -1.41
CA ASP A 105 11.23 3.02 -2.58
C ASP A 105 11.12 2.19 -3.85
N ARG A 106 9.94 1.59 -4.05
CA ARG A 106 9.61 0.73 -5.19
C ARG A 106 8.15 0.92 -5.61
N PRO A 107 7.81 2.07 -6.23
CA PRO A 107 6.44 2.37 -6.63
C PRO A 107 5.87 1.37 -7.65
N ASP A 108 6.74 0.66 -8.37
CA ASP A 108 6.40 -0.38 -9.33
C ASP A 108 5.85 -1.67 -8.70
N LEU A 109 5.87 -1.79 -7.36
CA LEU A 109 5.39 -2.99 -6.66
C LEU A 109 3.90 -2.95 -6.29
N TYR A 110 3.24 -1.80 -6.46
CA TYR A 110 1.86 -1.59 -6.03
C TYR A 110 1.17 -0.51 -6.86
N VAL A 111 -0.02 -0.80 -7.36
CA VAL A 111 -0.90 0.20 -7.98
C VAL A 111 -2.18 0.29 -7.16
N TYR A 112 -2.42 1.48 -6.61
CA TYR A 112 -3.69 1.85 -6.00
C TYR A 112 -4.67 2.24 -7.11
N PHE A 113 -5.79 1.55 -7.21
CA PHE A 113 -6.84 1.82 -8.18
C PHE A 113 -7.99 2.63 -7.58
N TYR A 114 -8.27 3.76 -8.21
CA TYR A 114 -9.49 4.51 -7.92
C TYR A 114 -10.57 4.18 -8.95
N HIS A 115 -11.53 3.37 -8.52
CA HIS A 115 -12.67 2.91 -9.31
C HIS A 115 -13.98 3.68 -8.98
N GLY A 116 -13.94 4.61 -8.04
CA GLY A 116 -15.07 5.48 -7.69
C GLY A 116 -15.95 5.00 -6.53
N GLU A 117 -15.82 3.73 -6.14
CA GLU A 117 -16.52 3.13 -4.99
C GLU A 117 -15.60 2.81 -3.81
N ASN A 118 -14.34 3.28 -3.86
CA ASN A 118 -13.37 3.07 -2.80
C ASN A 118 -13.87 3.63 -1.45
N VAL A 119 -13.33 3.10 -0.34
CA VAL A 119 -13.58 3.60 1.03
C VAL A 119 -13.30 5.12 1.14
N TRP A 120 -12.26 5.58 0.44
CA TRP A 120 -11.92 7.00 0.28
C TRP A 120 -12.43 7.51 -1.07
N ASN A 121 -13.37 8.45 -1.01
CA ASN A 121 -14.05 8.98 -2.19
C ASN A 121 -13.20 10.01 -2.98
N ARG A 122 -13.76 10.48 -4.10
CA ARG A 122 -13.16 11.49 -4.98
C ARG A 122 -12.63 12.71 -4.24
N ALA A 123 -13.41 13.26 -3.32
CA ALA A 123 -13.04 14.45 -2.57
C ALA A 123 -11.78 14.20 -1.72
N HIS A 124 -11.66 13.01 -1.12
CA HIS A 124 -10.44 12.63 -0.40
C HIS A 124 -9.22 12.59 -1.34
N TRP A 125 -9.38 11.96 -2.51
CA TRP A 125 -8.33 11.87 -3.53
C TRP A 125 -7.83 13.25 -3.99
N GLU A 126 -8.76 14.15 -4.35
CA GLU A 126 -8.46 15.50 -4.84
C GLU A 126 -7.88 16.42 -3.77
N GLN A 127 -8.19 16.20 -2.49
CA GLN A 127 -7.72 17.05 -1.40
C GLN A 127 -6.42 16.55 -0.76
N ASN A 128 -6.21 15.22 -0.69
CA ASN A 128 -5.17 14.63 0.15
C ASN A 128 -4.12 13.82 -0.64
N LEU A 129 -4.42 13.39 -1.86
CA LEU A 129 -3.49 12.58 -2.66
C LEU A 129 -2.97 13.35 -3.87
N LEU A 130 -3.86 13.72 -4.79
CA LEU A 130 -3.48 14.32 -6.08
C LEU A 130 -2.66 15.62 -5.96
N PRO A 131 -2.92 16.54 -5.01
CA PRO A 131 -2.12 17.76 -4.86
C PRO A 131 -0.64 17.51 -4.51
N HIS A 132 -0.34 16.31 -4.02
CA HIS A 132 1.01 15.90 -3.61
C HIS A 132 1.60 14.83 -4.53
N ALA A 133 0.84 14.38 -5.53
CA ALA A 133 1.26 13.38 -6.50
C ALA A 133 1.88 14.06 -7.73
N SER A 134 2.72 13.33 -8.45
CA SER A 134 3.28 13.76 -9.73
C SER A 134 2.67 12.94 -10.86
N PRO A 135 2.16 13.56 -11.95
CA PRO A 135 1.63 12.80 -13.06
C PRO A 135 2.72 11.93 -13.70
N LEU A 136 2.36 10.71 -14.10
CA LEU A 136 3.24 9.86 -14.89
C LEU A 136 3.26 10.30 -16.36
N THR A 137 4.26 9.85 -17.10
CA THR A 137 4.32 10.06 -18.54
C THR A 137 3.23 9.25 -19.25
N GLU A 138 2.86 9.63 -20.48
CA GLU A 138 1.88 8.84 -21.26
C GLU A 138 2.35 7.38 -21.47
N PRO A 139 3.61 7.10 -21.84
CA PRO A 139 4.09 5.72 -21.95
C PRO A 139 3.96 4.91 -20.64
N ASP A 140 4.22 5.52 -19.49
CA ASP A 140 4.07 4.84 -18.20
C ASP A 140 2.60 4.64 -17.84
N THR A 141 1.75 5.63 -18.12
CA THR A 141 0.30 5.53 -17.94
C THR A 141 -0.30 4.40 -18.76
N GLU A 142 0.12 4.23 -20.02
CA GLU A 142 -0.32 3.12 -20.88
C GLU A 142 0.10 1.75 -20.32
N ARG A 143 1.28 1.65 -19.68
CA ARG A 143 1.69 0.40 -19.02
C ARG A 143 0.74 0.05 -17.87
N ILE A 144 0.41 1.03 -17.03
CA ILE A 144 -0.54 0.83 -15.92
C ILE A 144 -1.93 0.46 -16.45
N ARG A 145 -2.39 1.14 -17.50
CA ARG A 145 -3.66 0.83 -18.17
C ARG A 145 -3.69 -0.59 -18.73
N SER A 146 -2.59 -1.07 -19.30
CA SER A 146 -2.46 -2.44 -19.78
C SER A 146 -2.50 -3.46 -18.64
N LEU A 147 -1.89 -3.16 -17.48
CA LEU A 147 -1.97 -4.00 -16.29
C LEU A 147 -3.41 -4.11 -15.81
N PHE A 148 -4.10 -2.97 -15.66
CA PHE A 148 -5.51 -2.93 -15.26
C PHE A 148 -6.41 -3.78 -16.17
N ARG A 149 -6.24 -3.68 -17.50
CA ARG A 149 -6.98 -4.48 -18.49
C ARG A 149 -6.67 -5.99 -18.43
N SER A 150 -5.58 -6.41 -17.81
CA SER A 150 -5.25 -7.83 -17.66
C SER A 150 -5.88 -8.47 -16.42
N MET A 151 -6.38 -7.66 -15.49
CA MET A 151 -7.05 -8.10 -14.27
C MET A 151 -8.56 -8.31 -14.45
N ASN A 152 -9.15 -7.68 -15.49
CA ASN A 152 -10.57 -7.68 -15.83
C ASN A 152 -10.82 -8.33 -17.19
#